data_AF-A0A016U367-F1
#
_entry.id   AF-A0A016U367-F1
#
_cell.length_a   1.000
_cell.length_b   1.000
_cell.length_c   1.000
_cell.angle_alpha   90.00
_cell.angle_beta   90.00
_cell.angle_gamma   90.00
#
_symmetry.space_group_name_H-M   'P 1'
#
loop_
_entity.id
_entity.type
_entity.pdbx_description
1 polymer ?
#
loop_
_entity_poly.entity_id
_entity_poly.type
_entity_poly.pdbx_seq_one_letter_code
_entity_poly.pdbx_strand_id
1 'polypeptide(L)'
;MRVYQKESRSFFATNLTSQELRGLRKLKTARQSLRITVGDKDGAFVVMPRELDKALTTSALADDSIYERSSYSCFTHKCQVLEAAVKSVLRKKWDMKTASRFWTNHPEVPTCYSLIKTHKFDQNVDLTEINISTIRTRPIISSCGGPSDRISWLLVKLLSPLLHYVGAHIVNSEEFINAIKQCRVPKSACYVCDQPGVRTEEKK
;
A
#
# COMPACT_ATOMS: atom_id res chain seq x y z
N MET A 1 15.27 19.30 -20.85
CA MET A 1 15.77 19.76 -19.54
C MET A 1 15.55 21.27 -19.28
N ARG A 2 15.50 22.15 -20.30
CA ARG A 2 15.23 23.60 -20.12
C ARG A 2 13.79 23.96 -19.67
N VAL A 3 12.80 23.14 -19.99
CA VAL A 3 11.38 23.39 -19.62
C VAL A 3 11.18 23.28 -18.09
N TYR A 4 11.79 22.28 -17.45
CA TYR A 4 11.72 22.11 -15.99
C TYR A 4 12.43 23.20 -15.18
N GLN A 5 13.49 23.83 -15.74
CA GLN A 5 14.18 24.94 -15.08
C GLN A 5 13.37 26.25 -15.09
N LYS A 6 12.41 26.38 -16.01
CA LYS A 6 11.53 27.56 -16.10
C LYS A 6 10.41 27.48 -15.06
N GLU A 7 9.83 26.30 -14.88
CA GLU A 7 8.83 26.00 -13.84
C GLU A 7 9.42 26.08 -12.42
N SER A 8 10.67 25.63 -12.22
CA SER A 8 11.33 25.71 -10.90
C SER A 8 11.68 27.14 -10.46
N ARG A 9 11.55 28.13 -11.35
CA ARG A 9 11.73 29.57 -11.07
C ARG A 9 10.41 30.31 -10.92
N SER A 10 9.26 29.65 -11.14
CA SER A 10 7.98 30.23 -10.75
C SER A 10 7.96 30.28 -9.22
N PHE A 11 7.66 31.46 -8.66
CA PHE A 11 7.29 31.53 -7.25
C PHE A 11 6.16 30.53 -7.05
N PHE A 12 6.33 29.59 -6.11
CA PHE A 12 5.31 28.61 -5.76
C PHE A 12 4.06 29.37 -5.29
N ALA A 13 3.17 29.71 -6.21
CA ALA A 13 1.92 30.36 -5.92
C ALA A 13 0.99 29.28 -5.37
N THR A 14 0.82 29.29 -4.05
CA THR A 14 -0.12 28.37 -3.38
C THR A 14 -1.52 28.59 -3.95
N ASN A 15 -2.19 27.52 -4.35
CA ASN A 15 -3.61 27.53 -4.72
C ASN A 15 -4.54 27.51 -3.50
N LEU A 16 -3.96 27.55 -2.29
CA LEU A 16 -4.69 27.61 -1.03
C LEU A 16 -5.02 29.05 -0.66
N THR A 17 -6.25 29.27 -0.20
CA THR A 17 -6.66 30.49 0.47
C THR A 17 -5.85 30.71 1.75
N SER A 18 -5.82 31.95 2.24
CA SER A 18 -5.18 32.29 3.53
C SER A 18 -5.75 31.48 4.70
N GLN A 19 -7.04 31.12 4.66
CA GLN A 19 -7.67 30.31 5.69
C GLN A 19 -7.20 28.85 5.63
N GLU A 20 -7.16 28.25 4.45
CA GLU A 20 -6.66 26.88 4.25
C GLU A 20 -5.18 26.77 4.61
N LEU A 21 -4.37 27.76 4.26
CA LEU A 21 -2.95 27.79 4.62
C LEU A 21 -2.77 27.87 6.14
N ARG A 22 -3.58 28.66 6.84
CA ARG A 22 -3.62 28.67 8.32
C ARG A 22 -4.06 27.32 8.88
N GLY A 23 -5.10 26.71 8.31
CA GLY A 23 -5.56 25.38 8.68
C GLY A 23 -4.47 24.33 8.54
N LEU A 24 -3.76 24.32 7.41
CA LEU A 24 -2.66 23.39 7.15
C LEU A 24 -1.49 23.58 8.12
N ARG A 25 -1.15 24.83 8.47
CA ARG A 25 -0.15 25.10 9.52
C ARG A 25 -0.58 24.56 10.88
N LYS A 26 -1.85 24.75 11.26
CA LYS A 26 -2.41 24.17 12.50
C LYS A 26 -2.36 22.65 12.48
N LEU A 27 -2.75 22.01 11.38
CA LEU A 27 -2.67 20.56 11.21
C LEU A 27 -1.22 20.06 11.31
N LYS A 28 -0.26 20.78 10.73
CA LYS A 28 1.17 20.45 10.85
C LYS A 28 1.63 20.44 12.31
N THR A 29 1.21 21.41 13.11
CA THR A 29 1.47 21.43 14.55
C THR A 29 0.75 20.27 15.27
N ALA A 30 -0.52 20.02 14.92
CA ALA A 30 -1.31 18.95 15.51
C ALA A 30 -0.74 17.54 15.23
N ARG A 31 0.08 17.34 14.20
CA ARG A 31 0.76 16.05 13.92
C ARG A 31 1.69 15.58 15.05
N GLN A 32 2.01 16.45 16.02
CA GLN A 32 2.74 16.09 17.22
C GLN A 32 1.92 15.22 18.17
N SER A 33 0.60 15.40 18.22
CA SER A 33 -0.33 14.66 19.09
C SER A 33 -1.32 13.79 18.33
N LEU A 34 -1.61 14.12 17.07
CA LEU A 34 -2.53 13.41 16.20
C LEU A 34 -1.81 12.66 15.07
N ARG A 35 -2.36 11.51 14.72
CA ARG A 35 -2.08 10.78 13.50
C ARG A 35 -3.17 11.11 12.49
N ILE A 36 -2.74 11.56 11.31
CA ILE A 36 -3.62 11.81 10.16
C ILE A 36 -3.22 10.82 9.06
N THR A 37 -4.17 10.02 8.61
CA THR A 37 -4.02 8.96 7.60
C THR A 37 -5.20 8.93 6.64
N VAL A 38 -5.10 8.11 5.61
CA VAL A 38 -6.24 7.67 4.78
C VAL A 38 -6.73 6.32 5.33
N GLY A 39 -8.04 6.11 5.33
CA GLY A 39 -8.70 4.85 5.67
C GLY A 39 -8.51 3.77 4.61
N ASP A 40 -8.77 2.52 4.99
CA ASP A 40 -8.77 1.38 4.06
C ASP A 40 -10.02 1.42 3.17
N LYS A 41 -9.79 1.45 1.85
CA LYS A 41 -10.74 1.35 0.72
C LYS A 41 -11.63 2.57 0.41
N ASP A 42 -12.08 3.31 1.41
CA ASP A 42 -13.07 4.38 1.22
C ASP A 42 -12.46 5.76 0.94
N GLY A 43 -11.14 5.90 1.07
CA GLY A 43 -10.43 7.16 0.88
C GLY A 43 -10.74 8.20 1.96
N ALA A 44 -11.45 7.83 3.03
CA ALA A 44 -11.78 8.74 4.12
C ALA A 44 -10.51 9.16 4.87
N PHE A 45 -10.49 10.39 5.38
CA PHE A 45 -9.43 10.80 6.29
C PHE A 45 -9.69 10.23 7.69
N VAL A 46 -8.65 9.66 8.27
CA VAL A 46 -8.68 9.17 9.64
C VAL A 46 -7.79 10.08 10.47
N VAL A 47 -8.38 10.66 11.51
CA VAL A 47 -7.69 11.50 12.48
C VAL A 47 -7.87 10.85 13.85
N MET A 48 -6.75 10.50 14.49
CA MET A 48 -6.78 9.85 15.80
C MET A 48 -5.60 10.30 16.68
N PRO A 49 -5.69 10.17 18.02
CA PRO A 49 -4.55 10.37 18.89
C PRO A 49 -3.39 9.45 18.51
N ARG A 50 -2.15 9.97 18.54
CA ARG A 50 -0.94 9.15 18.28
C ARG A 50 -0.81 7.98 19.25
N GLU A 51 -1.23 8.14 20.50
CA GLU A 51 -1.17 7.06 21.48
C GLU A 51 -2.11 5.92 21.13
N LEU A 52 -3.28 6.22 20.54
CA LEU A 52 -4.19 5.20 20.02
C LEU A 52 -3.59 4.46 18.81
N ASP A 53 -2.98 5.18 17.87
CA ASP A 53 -2.28 4.60 16.71
C ASP A 53 -1.14 3.67 17.14
N LYS A 54 -0.34 4.09 18.12
CA LYS A 54 0.72 3.26 18.72
C LYS A 54 0.14 2.03 19.41
N ALA A 55 -0.89 2.19 20.25
CA ALA A 55 -1.51 1.07 20.96
C ALA A 55 -2.05 0.01 20.00
N LEU A 56 -2.74 0.42 18.92
CA LEU A 56 -3.21 -0.47 17.86
C LEU A 56 -2.05 -1.20 17.18
N THR A 57 -0.98 -0.48 16.84
CA THR A 57 0.19 -1.06 16.18
C THR A 57 0.95 -2.03 17.09
N THR A 58 1.17 -1.66 18.35
CA THR A 58 1.82 -2.53 19.35
C THR A 58 1.00 -3.80 19.60
N SER A 59 -0.33 -3.68 19.69
CA SER A 59 -1.20 -4.85 19.84
C SER A 59 -1.11 -5.77 18.62
N ALA A 60 -1.02 -5.24 17.40
CA ALA A 60 -0.88 -6.04 16.18
C ALA A 60 0.50 -6.71 16.06
N LEU A 61 1.56 -6.05 16.55
CA LEU A 61 2.93 -6.57 16.54
C LEU A 61 3.24 -7.53 17.70
N ALA A 62 2.34 -7.66 18.68
CA ALA A 62 2.47 -8.62 19.77
C ALA A 62 2.09 -10.05 19.36
N ASP A 63 1.48 -10.22 18.19
CA ASP A 63 1.19 -11.53 17.61
C ASP A 63 2.43 -12.10 16.91
N ASP A 64 3.20 -12.89 17.67
CA ASP A 64 4.42 -13.55 17.20
C ASP A 64 4.16 -14.65 16.14
N SER A 65 2.89 -14.99 15.85
CA SER A 65 2.56 -15.93 14.77
C SER A 65 2.62 -15.29 13.37
N ILE A 66 2.57 -13.95 13.31
CA ILE A 66 2.50 -13.20 12.04
C ILE A 66 3.84 -12.51 11.72
N TYR A 67 4.45 -11.87 12.71
CA TYR A 67 5.65 -11.06 12.51
C TYR A 67 6.78 -11.50 13.44
N GLU A 68 8.00 -11.54 12.90
CA GLU A 68 9.22 -11.79 13.68
C GLU A 68 10.04 -10.50 13.81
N ARG A 69 10.66 -10.30 14.98
CA ARG A 69 11.60 -9.19 15.17
C ARG A 69 12.87 -9.42 14.36
N SER A 70 13.20 -8.48 13.47
CA SER A 70 14.48 -8.46 12.77
C SER A 70 15.43 -7.44 13.41
N SER A 71 16.71 -7.80 13.46
CA SER A 71 17.78 -6.85 13.82
C SER A 71 18.18 -5.97 12.63
N TYR A 72 18.80 -4.82 12.93
CA TYR A 72 19.39 -3.96 11.91
C TYR A 72 20.56 -4.65 11.16
N SER A 73 21.30 -5.52 11.84
CA SER A 73 22.37 -6.32 11.21
C SER A 73 21.80 -7.32 10.21
N CYS A 74 20.69 -7.99 10.53
CA CYS A 74 19.98 -8.87 9.61
C CYS A 74 19.51 -8.10 8.37
N PHE A 75 18.88 -6.93 8.56
CA PHE A 75 18.48 -6.06 7.46
C PHE A 75 19.67 -5.69 6.55
N THR A 76 20.77 -5.21 7.14
CA THR A 76 21.98 -4.82 6.40
C THR A 76 22.56 -5.99 5.62
N HIS A 77 22.61 -7.17 6.23
CA HIS A 77 23.06 -8.38 5.56
C HIS A 77 22.17 -8.75 4.37
N LYS A 78 20.84 -8.67 4.51
CA LYS A 78 19.90 -8.90 3.39
C LYS A 78 20.09 -7.88 2.27
N CYS A 79 20.35 -6.61 2.59
CA CYS A 79 20.68 -5.58 1.61
C CYS A 79 21.93 -5.95 0.80
N GLN A 80 23.00 -6.39 1.47
CA GLN A 80 24.25 -6.79 0.82
C GLN A 80 24.07 -8.01 -0.10
N VAL A 81 23.33 -9.02 0.36
CA VAL A 81 23.03 -10.21 -0.45
C VAL A 81 22.27 -9.82 -1.72
N LEU A 82 21.24 -8.99 -1.60
CA LEU A 82 20.46 -8.54 -2.74
C LEU A 82 21.30 -7.68 -3.70
N GLU A 83 22.10 -6.76 -3.16
CA GLU A 83 22.99 -5.92 -3.97
C GLU A 83 24.00 -6.77 -4.76
N ALA A 84 24.61 -7.78 -4.12
CA ALA A 84 25.53 -8.70 -4.77
C ALA A 84 24.83 -9.48 -5.90
N ALA A 85 23.63 -9.97 -5.67
CA ALA A 85 22.83 -10.67 -6.67
C ALA A 85 22.48 -9.75 -7.86
N VAL A 86 22.01 -8.54 -7.60
CA VAL A 86 21.69 -7.55 -8.64
C VAL A 86 22.93 -7.20 -9.45
N LYS A 87 24.07 -6.94 -8.80
CA LYS A 87 25.35 -6.66 -9.50
C LYS A 87 25.79 -7.84 -10.38
N SER A 88 25.68 -9.07 -9.87
CA SER A 88 26.05 -10.30 -10.59
C SER A 88 25.24 -10.49 -11.87
N VAL A 89 23.93 -10.20 -11.83
CA VAL A 89 23.04 -10.39 -12.98
C VAL A 89 23.12 -9.21 -13.94
N LEU A 90 22.95 -7.99 -13.45
CA LEU A 90 22.77 -6.82 -14.31
C LEU A 90 24.07 -6.38 -14.99
N ARG A 91 25.23 -6.52 -14.33
CA ARG A 91 26.52 -6.13 -14.93
C ARG A 91 26.93 -7.03 -16.11
N LYS A 92 26.31 -8.21 -16.27
CA LYS A 92 26.50 -9.08 -17.44
C LYS A 92 25.74 -8.58 -18.67
N LYS A 93 24.74 -7.72 -18.49
CA LYS A 93 23.82 -7.26 -19.54
C LYS A 93 23.91 -5.76 -19.80
N TRP A 94 24.29 -4.97 -18.80
CA TRP A 94 24.35 -3.52 -18.87
C TRP A 94 25.68 -2.97 -18.36
N ASP A 95 26.04 -1.79 -18.86
CA ASP A 95 27.18 -1.04 -18.37
C ASP A 95 26.99 -0.63 -16.89
N MET A 96 28.09 -0.29 -16.22
CA MET A 96 28.09 0.04 -14.80
C MET A 96 27.18 1.23 -14.46
N LYS A 97 27.14 2.27 -15.31
CA LYS A 97 26.34 3.47 -15.09
C LYS A 97 24.85 3.14 -15.15
N THR A 98 24.44 2.29 -16.09
CA THR A 98 23.04 1.83 -16.18
C THR A 98 22.68 0.87 -15.04
N ALA A 99 23.51 -0.15 -14.80
CA ALA A 99 23.26 -1.17 -13.79
C ALA A 99 23.18 -0.55 -12.38
N SER A 100 24.04 0.43 -12.08
CA SER A 100 24.08 1.12 -10.78
C SER A 100 22.83 1.86 -10.38
N ARG A 101 21.92 2.10 -11.32
CA ARG A 101 20.63 2.70 -11.02
C ARG A 101 19.73 1.74 -10.24
N PHE A 102 19.98 0.43 -10.24
CA PHE A 102 19.09 -0.59 -9.69
C PHE A 102 19.48 -1.13 -8.31
N TRP A 103 20.63 -0.75 -7.74
CA TRP A 103 20.92 -0.98 -6.33
C TRP A 103 20.85 0.33 -5.54
N THR A 104 20.51 0.22 -4.26
CA THR A 104 20.30 1.37 -3.36
C THR A 104 21.45 1.46 -2.36
N ASN A 105 22.24 2.54 -2.41
CA ASN A 105 23.37 2.74 -1.48
C ASN A 105 22.93 3.10 -0.06
N HIS A 106 21.75 3.69 0.08
CA HIS A 106 21.16 4.11 1.36
C HIS A 106 19.71 3.60 1.42
N PRO A 107 19.51 2.28 1.59
CA PRO A 107 18.17 1.72 1.60
C PRO A 107 17.39 2.16 2.84
N GLU A 108 16.14 2.57 2.65
CA GLU A 108 15.23 2.82 3.76
C GLU A 108 14.83 1.50 4.42
N VAL A 109 14.74 1.50 5.75
CA VAL A 109 14.25 0.35 6.51
C VAL A 109 12.74 0.21 6.27
N PRO A 110 12.23 -0.99 5.96
CA PRO A 110 10.81 -1.21 5.80
C PRO A 110 10.01 -0.64 6.97
N THR A 111 9.01 0.18 6.65
CA THR A 111 8.20 0.88 7.66
C THR A 111 6.86 0.19 7.78
N CYS A 112 6.52 -0.26 8.99
CA CYS A 112 5.19 -0.77 9.32
C CYS A 112 4.26 0.38 9.68
N TYR A 113 3.06 0.41 9.08
CA TYR A 113 1.96 1.25 9.52
C TYR A 113 0.62 0.56 9.29
N SER A 114 -0.40 0.99 10.04
CA SER A 114 -1.74 0.43 9.96
C SER A 114 -2.71 1.39 9.29
N LEU A 115 -3.54 0.90 8.37
CA LEU A 115 -4.69 1.63 7.84
C LEU A 115 -5.95 1.21 8.59
N ILE A 116 -6.77 2.17 9.02
CA ILE A 116 -8.01 1.88 9.73
C ILE A 116 -9.09 1.45 8.74
N LYS A 117 -9.78 0.34 9.03
CA LYS A 117 -10.91 -0.15 8.23
C LYS A 117 -12.20 0.54 8.67
N THR A 118 -12.31 1.80 8.30
CA THR A 118 -13.49 2.67 8.55
C THR A 118 -14.82 2.02 8.14
N HIS A 119 -14.85 1.31 7.00
CA HIS A 119 -16.01 0.54 6.53
C HIS A 119 -16.39 -0.69 7.39
N LYS A 120 -15.70 -0.94 8.50
CA LYS A 120 -16.00 -2.00 9.47
C LYS A 120 -16.58 -1.45 10.77
N PHE A 121 -16.72 -0.13 10.90
CA PHE A 121 -17.46 0.46 12.01
C PHE A 121 -18.97 0.34 11.79
N ASP A 122 -19.70 0.18 12.88
CA ASP A 122 -21.15 0.27 12.86
C ASP A 122 -21.57 1.71 12.57
N GLN A 123 -22.68 1.88 11.82
CA GLN A 123 -23.13 3.19 11.35
C GLN A 123 -23.46 4.18 12.47
N ASN A 124 -23.74 3.68 13.68
CA ASN A 124 -24.12 4.47 14.86
C ASN A 124 -23.10 4.40 16.00
N VAL A 125 -21.84 4.02 15.71
CA VAL A 125 -20.83 3.95 16.77
C VAL A 125 -20.44 5.35 17.22
N ASP A 126 -20.46 5.59 18.53
CA ASP A 126 -19.85 6.79 19.10
C ASP A 126 -18.32 6.62 19.09
N LEU A 127 -17.65 7.39 18.22
CA LEU A 127 -16.20 7.36 18.08
C LEU A 127 -15.46 7.91 19.30
N THR A 128 -16.15 8.60 20.22
CA THR A 128 -15.54 9.12 21.45
C THR A 128 -15.38 8.04 22.53
N GLU A 129 -16.18 6.98 22.49
CA GLU A 129 -16.17 5.87 23.45
C GLU A 129 -15.72 4.53 22.83
N ILE A 130 -15.16 4.57 21.61
CA ILE A 130 -14.83 3.36 20.88
C ILE A 130 -13.76 2.52 21.58
N ASN A 131 -14.06 1.24 21.79
CA ASN A 131 -13.10 0.30 22.35
C ASN A 131 -12.03 -0.06 21.30
N ILE A 132 -10.76 0.02 21.66
CA ILE A 132 -9.59 -0.27 20.80
C ILE A 132 -9.71 -1.63 20.09
N SER A 133 -10.21 -2.66 20.79
CA SER A 133 -10.34 -4.03 20.24
C SER A 133 -11.31 -4.14 19.05
N THR A 134 -12.24 -3.19 18.92
CA THR A 134 -13.21 -3.14 17.82
C THR A 134 -12.63 -2.49 16.57
N ILE A 135 -11.56 -1.70 16.72
CA ILE A 135 -10.91 -1.00 15.62
C ILE A 135 -10.12 -2.02 14.79
N ARG A 136 -10.67 -2.36 13.63
CA ARG A 136 -10.00 -3.24 12.68
C ARG A 136 -9.01 -2.44 11.84
N THR A 137 -7.79 -2.97 11.72
CA THR A 137 -6.74 -2.39 10.89
C THR A 137 -6.34 -3.30 9.73
N ARG A 138 -5.67 -2.73 8.74
CA ARG A 138 -4.88 -3.45 7.73
C ARG A 138 -3.41 -3.05 7.91
N PRO A 139 -2.54 -3.96 8.37
CA PRO A 139 -1.12 -3.67 8.46
C PRO A 139 -0.51 -3.57 7.05
N ILE A 140 0.39 -2.62 6.87
CA ILE A 140 1.16 -2.39 5.64
C ILE A 140 2.64 -2.34 6.02
N ILE A 141 3.45 -3.19 5.39
CA ILE A 141 4.90 -3.13 5.44
C ILE A 141 5.38 -2.45 4.15
N SER A 142 5.65 -1.15 4.22
CA SER A 142 6.15 -0.40 3.09
C SER A 142 7.65 -0.57 2.96
N SER A 143 8.09 -1.10 1.81
CA SER A 143 9.50 -1.21 1.42
C SER A 143 9.90 -0.18 0.35
N CYS A 144 9.12 0.88 0.18
CA CYS A 144 9.47 2.01 -0.70
C CYS A 144 10.83 2.59 -0.28
N GLY A 145 11.70 2.89 -1.24
CA GLY A 145 13.07 3.33 -0.94
C GLY A 145 13.99 2.23 -0.37
N GLY A 146 13.47 1.01 -0.16
CA GLY A 146 14.21 -0.12 0.34
C GLY A 146 15.16 -0.75 -0.68
N PRO A 147 15.87 -1.81 -0.28
CA PRO A 147 16.89 -2.45 -1.12
C PRO A 147 16.29 -3.13 -2.36
N SER A 148 15.02 -3.57 -2.29
CA SER A 148 14.32 -4.25 -3.38
C SER A 148 13.47 -3.34 -4.26
N ASP A 149 13.27 -2.08 -3.90
CA ASP A 149 12.30 -1.19 -4.57
C ASP A 149 12.60 -1.04 -6.07
N ARG A 150 13.82 -0.61 -6.40
CA ARG A 150 14.21 -0.33 -7.78
C ARG A 150 14.27 -1.58 -8.65
N ILE A 151 14.73 -2.70 -8.10
CA ILE A 151 14.76 -3.97 -8.83
C ILE A 151 13.35 -4.52 -9.02
N SER A 152 12.45 -4.35 -8.05
CA SER A 152 11.04 -4.73 -8.18
C SER A 152 10.38 -3.93 -9.30
N TRP A 153 10.63 -2.63 -9.39
CA TRP A 153 10.18 -1.80 -10.51
C TRP A 153 10.64 -2.32 -11.87
N LEU A 154 11.91 -2.70 -11.99
CA LEU A 154 12.43 -3.28 -13.22
C LEU A 154 11.71 -4.60 -13.55
N LEU A 155 11.58 -5.50 -12.57
CA LEU A 155 10.91 -6.78 -12.77
C LEU A 155 9.45 -6.59 -13.19
N VAL A 156 8.71 -5.69 -12.56
CA VAL A 156 7.35 -5.34 -12.98
C VAL A 156 7.34 -4.88 -14.44
N LYS A 157 8.25 -3.98 -14.84
CA LYS A 157 8.32 -3.50 -16.23
C LYS A 157 8.65 -4.61 -17.23
N LEU A 158 9.48 -5.58 -16.86
CA LEU A 158 9.84 -6.70 -17.73
C LEU A 158 8.75 -7.77 -17.80
N LEU A 159 8.09 -8.05 -16.68
CA LEU A 159 7.16 -9.16 -16.54
C LEU A 159 5.70 -8.77 -16.83
N SER A 160 5.30 -7.52 -16.57
CA SER A 160 3.92 -7.06 -16.85
C SER A 160 3.50 -7.29 -18.30
N PRO A 161 4.34 -7.05 -19.33
CA PRO A 161 3.99 -7.39 -20.69
C PRO A 161 3.67 -8.87 -20.86
N LEU A 162 4.32 -9.79 -20.14
CA LEU A 162 4.09 -11.23 -20.30
C LEU A 162 2.73 -11.70 -19.72
N LEU A 163 2.05 -10.85 -18.95
CA LEU A 163 0.75 -11.19 -18.35
C LEU A 163 -0.34 -11.45 -19.40
N HIS A 164 -0.21 -10.97 -20.64
CA HIS A 164 -1.17 -11.30 -21.71
C HIS A 164 -1.14 -12.79 -22.11
N TYR A 165 -0.07 -13.52 -21.78
CA TYR A 165 0.00 -14.97 -21.97
C TYR A 165 -0.61 -15.77 -20.82
N VAL A 166 -0.95 -15.11 -19.70
CA VAL A 166 -1.55 -15.76 -18.54
C VAL A 166 -3.07 -15.73 -18.73
N GLY A 167 -3.68 -16.87 -19.08
CA GLY A 167 -5.11 -16.93 -19.39
C GLY A 167 -6.05 -16.54 -18.23
N ALA A 168 -5.57 -16.58 -16.99
CA ALA A 168 -6.29 -16.12 -15.80
C ALA A 168 -6.06 -14.64 -15.47
N HIS A 169 -5.21 -13.93 -16.22
CA HIS A 169 -4.92 -12.54 -15.95
C HIS A 169 -6.06 -11.64 -16.43
N ILE A 170 -6.66 -10.93 -15.49
CA ILE A 170 -7.70 -9.94 -15.75
C ILE A 170 -7.03 -8.58 -15.88
N VAL A 171 -7.03 -8.01 -17.10
CA VAL A 171 -6.40 -6.71 -17.36
C VAL A 171 -7.20 -5.57 -16.73
N ASN A 172 -8.53 -5.62 -16.82
CA ASN A 172 -9.44 -4.62 -16.26
C ASN A 172 -10.86 -5.19 -16.13
N SER A 173 -11.73 -4.48 -15.39
CA SER A 173 -13.11 -4.90 -15.15
C SER A 173 -13.94 -4.98 -16.43
N GLU A 174 -13.66 -4.16 -17.44
CA GLU A 174 -14.41 -4.15 -18.69
C GLU A 174 -14.15 -5.40 -19.52
N GLU A 175 -12.88 -5.75 -19.73
CA GLU A 175 -12.46 -7.00 -20.39
C GLU A 175 -13.00 -8.22 -19.66
N PHE A 176 -12.97 -8.21 -18.32
CA PHE A 176 -13.53 -9.28 -17.52
C PHE A 176 -15.04 -9.45 -17.73
N ILE A 177 -15.80 -8.36 -17.68
CA ILE A 177 -17.24 -8.38 -17.92
C ILE A 177 -17.53 -8.88 -19.34
N ASN A 178 -16.74 -8.44 -20.33
CA ASN A 178 -16.89 -8.89 -21.72
C ASN A 178 -16.58 -10.39 -21.85
N ALA A 179 -15.55 -10.89 -21.18
CA ALA A 179 -15.23 -12.32 -21.15
C ALA A 179 -16.34 -13.15 -20.51
N ILE A 180 -16.93 -12.68 -19.38
CA ILE A 180 -18.10 -13.34 -18.76
C ILE A 180 -19.29 -13.37 -19.72
N LYS A 181 -19.61 -12.25 -20.39
CA LYS A 181 -20.71 -12.17 -21.36
C LYS A 181 -20.55 -13.14 -22.53
N GLN A 182 -19.32 -13.42 -22.92
CA GLN A 182 -18.99 -14.38 -23.99
C GLN A 182 -18.91 -15.83 -23.47
N CYS A 183 -18.83 -16.02 -22.16
CA CYS A 183 -18.75 -17.34 -21.55
C CYS A 183 -20.10 -18.05 -21.64
N ARG A 184 -20.12 -19.23 -22.27
CA ARG A 184 -21.31 -20.09 -22.29
C ARG A 184 -21.42 -20.82 -20.95
N VAL A 185 -22.20 -20.24 -20.05
CA VAL A 185 -22.50 -20.86 -18.76
C VAL A 185 -23.44 -22.06 -18.97
N PRO A 186 -23.09 -23.27 -18.51
CA PRO A 186 -23.99 -24.42 -18.58
C PRO A 186 -25.32 -24.13 -17.90
N LYS A 187 -26.42 -24.67 -18.43
CA LYS A 187 -27.76 -24.49 -17.82
C LYS A 187 -27.85 -25.01 -16.39
N SER A 188 -26.93 -25.89 -15.99
CA SER A 188 -26.82 -26.46 -14.64
C SER A 188 -25.93 -25.66 -13.69
N ALA A 189 -25.31 -24.57 -14.15
CA ALA A 189 -24.43 -23.77 -13.30
C ALA A 189 -25.25 -22.76 -12.48
N CYS A 190 -24.93 -22.71 -11.19
CA CYS A 190 -25.51 -21.76 -10.23
C CYS A 190 -24.46 -20.68 -9.94
N TYR A 191 -24.86 -19.41 -9.92
CA TYR A 191 -24.00 -18.37 -9.37
C TYR A 191 -24.06 -18.45 -7.84
N VAL A 192 -22.90 -18.63 -7.21
CA VAL A 192 -22.77 -18.49 -5.76
C VAL A 192 -22.29 -17.08 -5.48
N CYS A 193 -23.18 -16.23 -4.98
CA CYS A 193 -22.78 -14.98 -4.37
C CYS A 193 -22.53 -15.22 -2.89
N ASP A 194 -21.29 -15.01 -2.44
CA ASP A 194 -20.94 -15.01 -1.03
C ASP A 194 -21.42 -13.68 -0.42
N GLN A 195 -22.71 -13.61 -0.09
CA GLN A 195 -23.23 -12.54 0.76
C GLN A 195 -23.04 -12.95 2.22
N PRO A 196 -22.32 -12.16 3.03
CA PRO A 196 -22.25 -12.44 4.46
C PRO A 196 -23.66 -12.28 5.06
N GLY A 197 -24.35 -13.40 5.30
CA GLY A 197 -25.54 -13.44 6.15
C GLY A 197 -26.81 -14.08 5.60
N VAL A 198 -26.86 -14.61 4.37
CA VAL A 198 -28.10 -15.25 3.86
C VAL A 198 -27.91 -16.77 3.75
N ARG A 199 -28.48 -17.51 4.71
CA ARG A 199 -28.70 -18.96 4.58
C ARG A 199 -29.64 -19.19 3.40
N THR A 200 -29.17 -19.87 2.37
CA THR A 200 -30.02 -20.42 1.31
C THR A 200 -30.85 -21.56 1.88
N GLU A 201 -32.14 -21.33 2.09
CA GLU A 201 -33.13 -22.39 2.22
C GLU A 201 -33.41 -22.98 0.83
N GLU A 202 -33.07 -24.25 0.65
CA GLU A 202 -33.50 -25.05 -0.51
C GLU A 202 -35.02 -25.24 -0.43
N LYS A 203 -35.75 -24.76 -1.45
CA LYS A 203 -37.12 -25.21 -1.69
C LYS A 203 -37.09 -26.45 -2.57
N LYS A 204 -37.66 -27.53 -2.04
CA LYS A 204 -37.97 -28.81 -2.72
C LYS A 204 -38.86 -28.61 -3.95
#